data_AF-A0A971EJW9-F1
#
_entry.id   AF-A0A971EJW9-F1
#
_cell.length_a   1.000
_cell.length_b   1.000
_cell.length_c   1.000
_cell.angle_alpha   90.00
_cell.angle_beta   90.00
_cell.angle_gamma   90.00
#
_symmetry.space_group_name_H-M   'P 1'
#
loop_
_entity.id
_entity.type
_entity.pdbx_description
1 polymer ?
#
loop_
_entity_poly.entity_id
_entity_poly.type
_entity_poly.pdbx_seq_one_letter_code
_entity_poly.pdbx_strand_id
1 'polypeptide(L)'
;MENWFVKSAIELGSVIIAILVFIKFCSWAKNFSLPGKVKLWTYILIGVGTVVFNILYSKAGTLEHPNSQMPVVLAVSFVAALIFAFVLMAKTKEQ
;
A
#
# COMPACT_ATOMS: atom_id res chain seq x y z
N MET A 1 13.07 17.57 28.09
CA MET A 1 11.86 16.78 27.81
C MET A 1 11.42 17.15 26.42
N GLU A 2 11.64 16.28 25.44
CA GLU A 2 11.02 16.46 24.12
C GLU A 2 9.51 16.47 24.35
N ASN A 3 8.81 17.48 23.80
CA ASN A 3 7.38 17.64 24.05
C ASN A 3 6.65 16.48 23.37
N TRP A 4 6.44 15.38 24.10
CA TRP A 4 5.79 14.15 23.62
C TRP A 4 4.48 14.45 22.90
N PHE A 5 3.73 15.44 23.39
CA PHE A 5 2.53 15.96 22.71
C PHE A 5 2.78 16.44 21.27
N VAL A 6 3.89 17.12 21.01
CA VAL A 6 4.25 17.60 19.66
C VAL A 6 4.58 16.41 18.76
N LYS A 7 5.32 15.41 19.24
CA LYS A 7 5.66 14.21 18.45
C LYS A 7 4.40 13.42 18.09
N SER A 8 3.55 13.12 19.07
CA SER A 8 2.27 12.43 18.84
C SER A 8 1.34 13.21 17.91
N ALA A 9 1.29 14.55 18.04
CA ALA A 9 0.49 15.38 17.15
C ALA A 9 1.00 15.38 15.70
N ILE A 10 2.32 15.40 15.50
CA ILE A 10 2.94 15.30 14.17
C ILE A 10 2.66 13.92 13.56
N GLU A 11 2.82 12.85 14.32
CA GLU A 11 2.54 11.48 13.87
C GLU A 11 1.08 11.34 13.44
N LEU A 12 0.13 11.72 14.29
CA LEU A 12 -1.30 11.70 13.95
C LEU A 12 -1.62 12.58 12.75
N GLY A 13 -1.07 13.81 12.71
CA GLY A 13 -1.24 14.71 11.58
C GLY A 13 -0.75 14.10 10.27
N SER A 14 0.40 13.43 10.29
CA SER A 14 0.97 12.76 9.11
C SER A 14 0.10 11.63 8.59
N VAL A 15 -0.49 10.83 9.50
CA VAL A 15 -1.41 9.74 9.15
C VAL A 15 -2.68 10.29 8.52
N ILE A 16 -3.27 11.34 9.09
CA ILE A 16 -4.46 12.00 8.52
C ILE A 16 -4.15 12.53 7.12
N ILE A 17 -3.03 13.22 6.93
CA ILE A 17 -2.61 13.72 5.61
C ILE A 17 -2.45 12.57 4.61
N ALA A 18 -1.80 11.47 5.01
CA ALA A 18 -1.64 10.30 4.15
C ALA A 18 -2.99 9.70 3.74
N ILE A 19 -3.96 9.60 4.66
CA ILE A 19 -5.33 9.16 4.36
C ILE A 19 -6.00 10.09 3.34
N LEU A 20 -5.90 11.41 3.53
CA LEU A 20 -6.48 12.39 2.60
C LEU A 20 -5.89 12.28 1.19
N VAL A 21 -4.57 12.13 1.10
CA VAL A 21 -3.87 11.90 -0.17
C VAL A 21 -4.32 10.57 -0.80
N PHE A 22 -4.46 9.51 -0.01
CA PHE A 22 -4.90 8.21 -0.49
C PHE A 22 -6.36 8.23 -0.99
N ILE A 23 -7.25 8.98 -0.34
CA ILE A 23 -8.64 9.16 -0.81
C ILE A 23 -8.65 9.91 -2.15
N LYS A 24 -7.82 10.95 -2.30
CA LYS A 24 -7.67 11.67 -3.57
C LYS A 24 -7.12 10.75 -4.66
N PHE A 25 -6.13 9.92 -4.35
CA PHE A 25 -5.61 8.89 -5.25
C PHE A 25 -6.69 7.89 -5.67
N CYS A 26 -7.47 7.36 -4.73
CA CYS A 26 -8.58 6.45 -5.02
C CYS A 26 -9.64 7.11 -5.90
N SER A 27 -9.95 8.38 -5.63
CA SER A 27 -10.92 9.16 -6.41
C SER A 27 -10.42 9.41 -7.83
N TRP A 28 -9.12 9.67 -8.00
CA TRP A 28 -8.47 9.78 -9.30
C TRP A 28 -8.50 8.45 -10.06
N ALA A 29 -8.21 7.33 -9.39
CA ALA A 29 -8.20 5.98 -9.98
C ALA A 29 -9.56 5.59 -10.59
N LYS A 30 -10.68 6.05 -10.00
CA LYS A 30 -12.04 5.81 -10.52
C LYS A 30 -12.31 6.37 -11.93
N ASN A 31 -11.47 7.30 -12.41
CA ASN A 31 -11.60 7.85 -13.77
C ASN A 31 -11.03 6.91 -14.84
N PHE A 32 -10.23 5.92 -14.43
CA PHE A 32 -9.69 4.92 -15.34
C PHE A 32 -10.65 3.76 -15.50
N SER A 33 -10.61 3.12 -16.66
CA SER A 33 -11.38 1.93 -16.95
C SER A 33 -10.44 0.83 -17.44
N LEU A 34 -10.43 -0.31 -16.74
CA LEU A 34 -9.55 -1.45 -16.99
C LEU A 34 -10.36 -2.66 -17.47
N PRO A 35 -9.83 -3.49 -18.39
CA PRO A 35 -10.47 -4.73 -18.78
C PRO A 35 -10.68 -5.66 -17.58
N GLY A 36 -11.84 -6.33 -17.49
CA GLY A 36 -12.14 -7.26 -16.39
C GLY A 36 -11.08 -8.35 -16.20
N LYS A 37 -10.52 -8.88 -17.30
CA LYS A 37 -9.40 -9.85 -17.25
C LYS A 37 -8.15 -9.28 -16.58
N VAL A 38 -7.80 -8.03 -16.87
CA VAL A 38 -6.63 -7.36 -16.25
C VAL A 38 -6.85 -7.21 -14.74
N LYS A 39 -8.06 -6.80 -14.31
CA LYS A 39 -8.39 -6.70 -12.89
C LYS A 39 -8.26 -8.06 -12.18
N LEU A 40 -8.80 -9.12 -12.78
CA LEU A 40 -8.72 -10.48 -12.25
C LEU A 40 -7.27 -10.95 -12.04
N TRP A 41 -6.44 -10.83 -13.08
CA TRP A 41 -5.03 -11.23 -13.00
C TRP A 41 -4.25 -10.43 -11.97
N THR A 42 -4.50 -9.12 -11.87
CA THR A 42 -3.86 -8.31 -10.83
C THR A 42 -4.26 -8.75 -9.43
N TYR A 43 -5.54 -9.08 -9.18
CA TYR A 43 -5.95 -9.57 -7.86
C TYR A 43 -5.30 -10.90 -7.49
N ILE A 44 -5.18 -11.82 -8.45
CA ILE A 44 -4.48 -13.09 -8.24
C ILE A 44 -3.00 -12.83 -7.93
N LEU A 45 -2.35 -11.96 -8.72
CA LEU A 45 -0.93 -11.64 -8.55
C LEU A 45 -0.65 -10.95 -7.21
N ILE A 46 -1.50 -10.01 -6.79
CA ILE A 46 -1.39 -9.37 -5.47
C ILE A 46 -1.69 -10.37 -4.35
N GLY A 47 -2.69 -11.24 -4.51
CA GLY A 47 -3.02 -12.27 -3.53
C GLY A 47 -1.85 -13.23 -3.29
N VAL A 48 -1.27 -13.77 -4.36
CA VAL A 48 -0.06 -14.61 -4.29
C VAL A 48 1.14 -13.81 -3.79
N GLY A 49 1.30 -12.58 -4.27
CA GLY A 49 2.34 -11.65 -3.83
C GLY A 49 2.30 -11.40 -2.32
N THR A 50 1.12 -11.32 -1.72
CA THR A 50 0.95 -11.15 -0.27
C THR A 50 1.55 -12.31 0.53
N VAL A 51 1.44 -13.54 0.03
CA VAL A 51 2.11 -14.71 0.64
C VAL A 51 3.63 -14.56 0.56
N VAL A 52 4.13 -14.19 -0.63
CA VAL A 52 5.58 -13.97 -0.85
C VAL A 52 6.11 -12.84 0.02
N PHE A 53 5.40 -11.72 0.14
CA PHE A 53 5.79 -10.59 0.97
C PHE A 53 5.82 -10.95 2.45
N ASN A 54 4.92 -11.79 2.94
CA ASN A 54 4.98 -12.28 4.32
C ASN A 54 6.25 -13.12 4.57
N ILE A 55 6.64 -13.97 3.63
CA ILE A 55 7.88 -14.75 3.73
C ILE A 55 9.11 -13.81 3.71
N LEU A 56 9.14 -12.84 2.79
CA LEU A 56 10.22 -11.86 2.71
C LEU A 56 10.30 -11.00 3.98
N TYR A 57 9.16 -10.61 4.53
CA TYR A 57 9.07 -9.86 5.77
C TYR A 57 9.63 -10.66 6.95
N SER A 58 9.28 -11.95 7.05
CA SER A 58 9.86 -12.85 8.06
C SER A 58 11.38 -12.97 7.95
N LYS A 59 11.94 -12.89 6.73
CA LYS A 59 13.39 -12.88 6.50
C LYS A 59 14.05 -11.52 6.73
N ALA A 60 13.29 -10.44 6.63
CA ALA A 60 13.78 -9.07 6.82
C ALA A 60 13.97 -8.68 8.30
N GLY A 61 13.63 -9.57 9.23
CA GLY A 61 13.66 -9.31 10.67
C GLY A 61 12.31 -8.79 11.18
N THR A 62 12.30 -8.19 12.37
CA THR A 62 11.10 -7.53 12.93
C THR A 62 11.23 -6.01 12.80
N LEU A 63 10.14 -5.26 13.01
CA LEU A 63 10.23 -3.78 13.04
C LEU A 63 11.14 -3.27 14.16
N GLU A 64 11.27 -4.05 15.23
CA GLU A 64 12.14 -3.73 16.37
C GLU A 64 13.61 -4.08 16.07
N HIS A 65 13.85 -5.10 15.25
CA HIS A 65 15.18 -5.56 14.83
C HIS A 65 15.24 -5.76 13.31
N PRO A 66 15.17 -4.68 12.51
CA PRO A 66 15.16 -4.78 11.06
C PRO A 66 16.57 -5.07 10.54
N ASN A 67 16.67 -5.96 9.57
CA ASN A 67 17.88 -6.08 8.75
C ASN A 67 17.85 -5.07 7.59
N SER A 68 18.91 -5.04 6.79
CA SER A 68 19.05 -4.13 5.65
C SER A 68 17.96 -4.26 4.58
N GLN A 69 17.20 -5.35 4.56
CA GLN A 69 16.16 -5.61 3.57
C GLN A 69 14.79 -5.05 3.96
N MET A 70 14.56 -4.72 5.25
CA MET A 70 13.26 -4.25 5.74
C MET A 70 12.72 -3.02 5.00
N PRO A 71 13.52 -1.95 4.74
CA PRO A 71 13.01 -0.78 4.02
C PRO A 71 12.55 -1.12 2.61
N VAL A 72 13.26 -2.04 1.93
CA VAL A 72 12.92 -2.49 0.58
C VAL A 72 11.63 -3.30 0.59
N VAL A 73 11.48 -4.23 1.54
CA VAL A 73 10.27 -5.06 1.67
C VAL A 73 9.05 -4.18 1.96
N LEU A 74 9.17 -3.20 2.85
CA LEU A 74 8.11 -2.24 3.14
C LEU A 74 7.76 -1.38 1.92
N ALA A 75 8.75 -0.85 1.21
CA ALA A 75 8.53 -0.03 0.02
C ALA A 75 7.82 -0.81 -1.09
N VAL A 76 8.27 -2.05 -1.38
CA VAL A 76 7.65 -2.90 -2.40
C VAL A 76 6.22 -3.28 -2.00
N SER A 77 5.99 -3.63 -0.73
CA SER A 77 4.65 -3.94 -0.23
C SER A 77 3.71 -2.74 -0.32
N PHE A 78 4.21 -1.54 -0.04
CA PHE A 78 3.46 -0.30 -0.18
C PHE A 78 3.08 -0.02 -1.64
N VAL A 79 4.03 -0.16 -2.57
CA VAL A 79 3.75 -0.03 -4.01
C VAL A 79 2.72 -1.05 -4.47
N ALA A 80 2.83 -2.31 -4.03
CA ALA A 80 1.85 -3.35 -4.34
C ALA A 80 0.44 -2.99 -3.82
N ALA A 81 0.34 -2.43 -2.61
CA ALA A 81 -0.92 -1.95 -2.05
C ALA A 81 -1.53 -0.80 -2.87
N LEU A 82 -0.71 0.14 -3.37
CA LEU A 82 -1.15 1.21 -4.25
C LEU A 82 -1.65 0.68 -5.60
N ILE A 83 -0.95 -0.28 -6.21
CA ILE A 83 -1.38 -0.94 -7.45
C ILE A 83 -2.72 -1.64 -7.23
N PHE A 84 -2.86 -2.39 -6.13
CA PHE A 84 -4.10 -3.05 -5.79
C PHE A 84 -5.25 -2.06 -5.62
N ALA A 85 -5.06 -1.00 -4.84
CA ALA A 85 -6.06 0.04 -4.62
C ALA A 85 -6.46 0.74 -5.92
N PHE A 86 -5.51 1.03 -6.80
CA PHE A 86 -5.77 1.61 -8.12
C PHE A 86 -6.67 0.70 -8.96
N VAL A 87 -6.29 -0.57 -9.09
CA VAL A 87 -7.05 -1.54 -9.89
C VAL A 87 -8.44 -1.78 -9.28
N LEU A 88 -8.54 -1.83 -7.95
CA LEU A 88 -9.81 -1.97 -7.24
C LEU A 88 -10.78 -0.84 -7.55
N MET A 89 -10.28 0.40 -7.50
CA MET A 89 -11.08 1.61 -7.69
C MET A 89 -11.36 1.94 -9.17
N ALA A 90 -10.49 1.53 -10.09
CA ALA A 90 -10.71 1.71 -11.51
C ALA A 90 -12.00 1.01 -11.95
N LYS A 91 -12.77 1.65 -12.84
CA LYS A 91 -13.98 1.04 -13.41
C LYS A 91 -13.60 -0.21 -14.20
N THR A 92 -14.50 -1.18 -14.21
CA THR A 92 -14.36 -2.33 -15.10
C THR A 92 -14.90 -1.94 -16.48
N LYS A 93 -14.09 -2.06 -17.52
CA LYS A 93 -14.58 -1.98 -18.90
C LYS A 93 -15.53 -3.16 -19.09
N GLU A 94 -16.81 -2.87 -19.24
CA GLU A 94 -17.76 -3.82 -19.81
C GLU A 94 -17.29 -4.10 -21.25
N GLN A 95 -17.25 -5.39 -21.61
CA GLN A 95 -16.87 -5.81 -22.96
C GLN A 95 -17.87 -5.30 -23.99
#